data_AF-A0A7V9GF79-F1
#
_entry.id   AF-A0A7V9GF79-F1
#
_cell.length_a   1.000
_cell.length_b   1.000
_cell.length_c   1.000
_cell.angle_alpha   90.00
_cell.angle_beta   90.00
_cell.angle_gamma   90.00
#
_symmetry.space_group_name_H-M   'P 1'
#
loop_
_entity.id
_entity.type
_entity.pdbx_description
1 polymer ?
#
loop_
_entity_poly.entity_id
_entity_poly.type
_entity_poly.pdbx_seq_one_letter_code
_entity_poly.pdbx_strand_id
1 'polypeptide(L)'
;AEAFARWQQARAAGESVVVCASDHATVTDLAARCRAARVETGEVEPGGVPARGQMVIGVGDEIVTTRNDRRLTTTGHQWVRNGDRWRIDARYPDGSLTVCDLGGRGRLTLPGDYVSDNVTLAYAVTVHKAQGLTVDRAVLIADETTTAEALYVAMTRGRHSNTALVITDPDNLDHHSPVEARTAREVLTGALQRVSGERSATEELRQALAASESLAVLKPRLASVDTQIARECPPDRTTDLQRLAEHRSRLERHARPGRLTRAGRDDRRQLLGLDERHHELQAAQHHRHDWLETHADTLAYRDHLAGQVTARRTALGAAATNTARAISWSSSAPFPPTTPTAPGGRNSPAGSRPTERNGASSPSDCANRPPTAPSTATGRQPSRQLT
;
A
#
# COMPACT_ATOMS: atom_id res chain seq x y z
N ALA A 1 -27.04 -9.87 -8.74
CA ALA A 1 -28.39 -10.12 -8.16
C ALA A 1 -28.39 -9.95 -6.64
N GLU A 2 -27.54 -10.66 -5.90
CA GLU A 2 -27.50 -10.57 -4.42
C GLU A 2 -27.23 -9.14 -3.90
N ALA A 3 -26.32 -8.40 -4.54
CA ALA A 3 -26.04 -7.00 -4.18
C ALA A 3 -27.30 -6.11 -4.23
N PHE A 4 -28.12 -6.30 -5.26
CA PHE A 4 -29.38 -5.59 -5.43
C PHE A 4 -30.41 -5.99 -4.36
N ALA A 5 -30.52 -7.28 -4.04
CA ALA A 5 -31.40 -7.74 -2.97
C ALA A 5 -31.02 -7.16 -1.59
N ARG A 6 -29.73 -7.10 -1.27
CA ARG A 6 -29.20 -6.45 -0.06
C ARG A 6 -29.54 -4.96 -0.02
N TRP A 7 -29.38 -4.28 -1.16
CA TRP A 7 -29.76 -2.88 -1.32
C TRP A 7 -31.26 -2.67 -1.08
N GLN A 8 -32.12 -3.48 -1.69
CA GLN A 8 -33.57 -3.43 -1.47
C GLN A 8 -33.94 -3.67 -0.01
N GLN A 9 -33.33 -4.66 0.64
CA GLN A 9 -33.60 -4.98 2.05
C GLN A 9 -33.25 -3.81 2.98
N ALA A 10 -32.09 -3.17 2.78
CA ALA A 10 -31.69 -2.02 3.58
C ALA A 10 -32.65 -0.84 3.38
N ARG A 11 -33.09 -0.60 2.14
CA ARG A 11 -34.08 0.43 1.82
C ARG A 11 -35.44 0.18 2.44
N ALA A 12 -35.92 -1.06 2.41
CA ALA A 12 -37.17 -1.45 3.06
C ALA A 12 -37.13 -1.24 4.58
N ALA A 13 -35.96 -1.29 5.20
CA ALA A 13 -35.74 -0.96 6.61
C ALA A 13 -35.62 0.56 6.87
N GLY A 14 -35.70 1.41 5.85
CA GLY A 14 -35.50 2.86 5.96
C GLY A 14 -34.04 3.27 6.16
N GLU A 15 -33.10 2.37 5.93
CA GLU A 15 -31.67 2.61 6.14
C GLU A 15 -30.98 3.11 4.86
N SER A 16 -29.96 3.94 5.02
CA SER A 16 -29.13 4.37 3.90
C SER A 16 -28.14 3.28 3.51
N VAL A 17 -28.09 2.96 2.21
CA VAL A 17 -27.24 1.90 1.68
C VAL A 17 -26.52 2.35 0.43
N VAL A 18 -25.26 1.93 0.30
CA VAL A 18 -24.48 2.08 -0.93
C VAL A 18 -23.88 0.74 -1.33
N VAL A 19 -23.89 0.46 -2.63
CA VAL A 19 -23.13 -0.65 -3.19
C VAL A 19 -21.87 -0.13 -3.87
N CYS A 20 -20.74 -0.73 -3.56
CA CYS A 20 -19.43 -0.38 -4.09
C CYS A 20 -18.92 -1.52 -4.98
N ALA A 21 -18.28 -1.18 -6.11
CA ALA A 21 -17.50 -2.12 -6.89
C ALA A 21 -16.24 -1.43 -7.45
N SER A 22 -15.27 -2.22 -7.91
CA SER A 22 -14.03 -1.70 -8.49
C SER A 22 -14.23 -1.20 -9.93
N ASP A 23 -15.12 -1.84 -10.68
CA ASP A 23 -15.35 -1.55 -12.08
C ASP A 23 -16.50 -0.53 -12.31
N HIS A 24 -16.45 0.20 -13.43
CA HIS A 24 -17.48 1.17 -13.79
C HIS A 24 -18.74 0.55 -14.39
N ALA A 25 -18.64 -0.61 -15.03
CA ALA A 25 -19.74 -1.24 -15.77
C ALA A 25 -20.78 -1.82 -14.80
N THR A 26 -20.35 -2.62 -13.84
CA THR A 26 -21.12 -3.16 -12.70
C THR A 26 -21.75 -2.04 -11.89
N VAL A 27 -21.02 -0.96 -11.60
CA VAL A 27 -21.58 0.20 -10.89
C VAL A 27 -22.73 0.82 -11.68
N THR A 28 -22.55 1.01 -13.00
CA THR A 28 -23.56 1.63 -13.86
C THR A 28 -24.79 0.73 -14.01
N ASP A 29 -24.60 -0.55 -14.30
CA ASP A 29 -25.67 -1.54 -14.40
C ASP A 29 -26.44 -1.66 -13.09
N LEU A 30 -25.75 -1.75 -11.95
CA LEU A 30 -26.40 -1.85 -10.65
C LEU A 30 -27.15 -0.57 -10.28
N ALA A 31 -26.57 0.61 -10.53
CA ALA A 31 -27.24 1.88 -10.30
C ALA A 31 -28.51 2.00 -11.15
N ALA A 32 -28.47 1.58 -12.42
CA ALA A 32 -29.61 1.56 -13.31
C ALA A 32 -30.71 0.61 -12.81
N ARG A 33 -30.36 -0.60 -12.36
CA ARG A 33 -31.30 -1.56 -11.76
C ARG A 33 -31.95 -1.01 -10.49
N CYS A 34 -31.16 -0.40 -9.60
CA CYS A 34 -31.68 0.27 -8.40
C CYS A 34 -32.67 1.38 -8.74
N ARG A 35 -32.34 2.23 -9.72
CA ARG A 35 -33.25 3.29 -10.17
C ARG A 35 -34.53 2.72 -10.78
N ALA A 36 -34.42 1.72 -11.66
CA ALA A 36 -35.58 1.09 -12.30
C ALA A 36 -36.59 0.56 -11.26
N ALA A 37 -36.10 -0.08 -10.20
CA ALA A 37 -36.93 -0.54 -9.10
C ALA A 37 -37.66 0.61 -8.38
N ARG A 38 -37.00 1.76 -8.20
CA ARG A 38 -37.64 2.94 -7.57
C ARG A 38 -38.63 3.65 -8.47
N VAL A 39 -38.43 3.58 -9.79
CA VAL A 39 -39.40 4.06 -10.76
C VAL A 39 -40.65 3.18 -10.73
N GLU A 40 -40.47 1.86 -10.64
CA GLU A 40 -41.57 0.89 -10.55
C GLU A 40 -42.41 1.08 -9.28
N THR A 41 -41.78 1.40 -8.14
CA THR A 41 -42.50 1.71 -6.89
C THR A 41 -43.09 3.12 -6.84
N GLY A 42 -42.83 3.95 -7.86
CA GLY A 42 -43.30 5.35 -7.92
C GLY A 42 -42.57 6.31 -6.97
N GLU A 43 -41.47 5.88 -6.34
CA GLU A 43 -40.63 6.74 -5.50
C GLU A 43 -39.78 7.72 -6.32
N VAL A 44 -39.50 7.36 -7.56
CA VAL A 44 -38.70 8.12 -8.53
C VAL A 44 -39.52 8.30 -9.79
N GLU A 45 -39.44 9.48 -10.39
CA GLU A 45 -40.11 9.70 -11.66
C GLU A 45 -39.44 8.91 -12.81
N PRO A 46 -40.21 8.39 -13.79
CA PRO A 46 -39.63 7.66 -14.91
C PRO A 46 -38.68 8.49 -15.77
N GLY A 47 -39.04 9.76 -16.02
CA GLY A 47 -38.25 10.71 -16.79
C GLY A 47 -37.05 11.26 -16.02
N GLY A 48 -36.23 12.08 -16.67
CA GLY A 48 -35.09 12.70 -16.01
C GLY A 48 -34.22 13.54 -16.94
N VAL A 49 -33.15 14.08 -16.36
CA VAL A 49 -32.09 14.80 -17.07
C VAL A 49 -30.89 13.87 -17.26
N PRO A 50 -30.13 14.01 -18.37
CA PRO A 50 -28.91 13.26 -18.55
C PRO A 50 -27.85 13.71 -17.53
N ALA A 51 -27.16 12.74 -16.96
CA ALA A 51 -26.04 12.93 -16.04
C ALA A 51 -24.81 12.18 -16.57
N ARG A 52 -23.71 12.28 -15.81
CA ARG A 52 -22.43 11.68 -16.17
C ARG A 52 -22.58 10.19 -16.44
N GLY A 53 -21.97 9.69 -17.52
CA GLY A 53 -21.95 8.25 -17.82
C GLY A 53 -23.25 7.72 -18.42
N GLN A 54 -23.97 8.54 -19.21
CA GLN A 54 -25.22 8.18 -19.89
C GLN A 54 -26.35 7.75 -18.94
N MET A 55 -26.26 8.12 -17.67
CA MET A 55 -27.32 7.86 -16.71
C MET A 55 -28.40 8.92 -16.79
N VAL A 56 -29.63 8.55 -16.45
CA VAL A 56 -30.76 9.45 -16.31
C VAL A 56 -31.08 9.60 -14.85
N ILE A 57 -31.24 10.84 -14.37
CA ILE A 57 -31.61 11.16 -12.99
C ILE A 57 -32.88 12.01 -12.96
N GLY A 58 -33.79 11.70 -12.05
CA GLY A 58 -35.09 12.35 -11.92
C GLY A 58 -35.40 12.76 -10.47
N VAL A 59 -36.48 13.52 -10.31
CA VAL A 59 -37.09 13.85 -9.01
C VAL A 59 -37.31 12.58 -8.18
N GLY A 60 -36.88 12.64 -6.92
CA GLY A 60 -36.87 11.51 -6.00
C GLY A 60 -35.57 10.71 -6.01
N ASP A 61 -34.71 10.83 -7.04
CA ASP A 61 -33.43 10.12 -7.07
C ASP A 61 -32.47 10.63 -5.99
N GLU A 62 -31.57 9.75 -5.57
CA GLU A 62 -30.43 10.09 -4.72
C GLU A 62 -29.17 10.17 -5.58
N ILE A 63 -28.44 11.27 -5.45
CA ILE A 63 -27.25 11.56 -6.24
C ILE A 63 -26.05 11.85 -5.34
N VAL A 64 -24.86 11.73 -5.90
CA VAL A 64 -23.61 12.17 -5.29
C VAL A 64 -22.85 13.10 -6.23
N THR A 65 -22.31 14.18 -5.68
CA THR A 65 -21.50 15.15 -6.42
C THR A 65 -20.04 14.68 -6.48
N THR A 66 -19.42 14.76 -7.67
CA THR A 66 -18.06 14.25 -7.90
C THR A 66 -16.99 15.33 -7.99
N ARG A 67 -17.35 16.60 -7.78
CA ARG A 67 -16.46 17.75 -7.86
C ARG A 67 -16.71 18.71 -6.71
N ASN A 68 -15.67 19.42 -6.30
CA ASN A 68 -15.79 20.53 -5.36
C ASN A 68 -16.16 21.80 -6.13
N ASP A 69 -17.19 22.53 -5.70
CA ASP A 69 -17.47 23.87 -6.20
C ASP A 69 -17.83 24.80 -5.03
N ARG A 70 -16.97 25.80 -4.80
CA ARG A 70 -17.12 26.76 -3.70
C ARG A 70 -18.15 27.86 -3.98
N ARG A 71 -18.58 28.01 -5.23
CA ARG A 71 -19.60 28.97 -5.66
C ARG A 71 -21.01 28.40 -5.45
N LEU A 72 -21.15 27.08 -5.52
CA LEU A 72 -22.39 26.38 -5.22
C LEU A 72 -22.53 26.24 -3.70
N THR A 73 -23.35 27.09 -3.11
CA THR A 73 -23.61 27.10 -1.66
C THR A 73 -25.04 26.68 -1.37
N THR A 74 -25.21 25.87 -0.32
CA THR A 74 -26.51 25.50 0.20
C THR A 74 -27.14 26.66 0.98
N THR A 75 -28.44 26.57 1.23
CA THR A 75 -29.13 27.47 2.17
C THR A 75 -28.53 27.48 3.58
N GLY A 76 -27.80 26.42 3.97
CA GLY A 76 -27.03 26.34 5.21
C GLY A 76 -25.62 26.95 5.12
N HIS A 77 -25.31 27.71 4.07
CA HIS A 77 -24.02 28.34 3.82
C HIS A 77 -22.84 27.37 3.76
N GLN A 78 -23.07 26.12 3.34
CA GLN A 78 -22.03 25.14 3.07
C GLN A 78 -21.85 24.99 1.57
N TRP A 79 -20.61 24.89 1.11
CA TRP A 79 -20.32 24.70 -0.30
C TRP A 79 -20.33 23.22 -0.70
N VAL A 80 -20.57 22.94 -1.99
CA VAL A 80 -20.66 21.58 -2.54
C VAL A 80 -19.31 20.89 -2.54
N ARG A 81 -19.24 19.74 -1.85
CA ARG A 81 -18.06 18.86 -1.83
C ARG A 81 -18.24 17.65 -2.74
N ASN A 82 -17.12 17.14 -3.21
CA ASN A 82 -17.02 15.79 -3.74
C ASN A 82 -17.40 14.78 -2.64
N GLY A 83 -18.34 13.89 -2.95
CA GLY A 83 -18.89 12.90 -2.02
C GLY A 83 -20.17 13.33 -1.30
N ASP A 84 -20.64 14.57 -1.47
CA ASP A 84 -21.90 15.00 -0.87
C ASP A 84 -23.09 14.29 -1.51
N ARG A 85 -24.03 13.82 -0.67
CA ARG A 85 -25.23 13.10 -1.10
C ARG A 85 -26.46 13.98 -1.04
N TRP A 86 -27.26 13.91 -2.08
CA TRP A 86 -28.43 14.75 -2.24
C TRP A 86 -29.63 13.95 -2.71
N ARG A 87 -30.82 14.40 -2.36
CA ARG A 87 -32.07 13.98 -2.98
C ARG A 87 -32.53 15.05 -3.97
N ILE A 88 -32.96 14.65 -5.16
CA ILE A 88 -33.51 15.57 -6.15
C ILE A 88 -34.96 15.89 -5.76
N ASP A 89 -35.24 17.17 -5.56
CA ASP A 89 -36.58 17.66 -5.22
C ASP A 89 -37.30 18.27 -6.44
N ALA A 90 -36.56 18.86 -7.39
CA ALA A 90 -37.11 19.37 -8.65
C ALA A 90 -36.07 19.34 -9.77
N ARG A 91 -36.54 19.23 -11.02
CA ARG A 91 -35.75 19.38 -12.24
C ARG A 91 -36.29 20.52 -13.10
N TYR A 92 -35.43 21.09 -13.94
CA TYR A 92 -35.79 22.19 -14.84
C TYR A 92 -35.44 21.87 -16.30
N PRO A 93 -36.07 22.55 -17.29
CA PRO A 93 -35.83 22.30 -18.71
C PRO A 93 -34.40 22.57 -19.19
N ASP A 94 -33.65 23.40 -18.47
CA ASP A 94 -32.24 23.72 -18.74
C ASP A 94 -31.26 22.65 -18.18
N GLY A 95 -31.79 21.56 -17.61
CA GLY A 95 -31.00 20.50 -16.99
C GLY A 95 -30.59 20.78 -15.54
N SER A 96 -30.91 21.96 -14.99
CA SER A 96 -30.62 22.27 -13.59
C SER A 96 -31.51 21.45 -12.64
N LEU A 97 -31.01 21.24 -11.43
CA LEU A 97 -31.68 20.43 -10.41
C LEU A 97 -31.72 21.17 -9.07
N THR A 98 -32.90 21.24 -8.44
CA THR A 98 -33.00 21.59 -7.03
C THR A 98 -32.84 20.33 -6.20
N VAL A 99 -31.85 20.35 -5.31
CA VAL A 99 -31.44 19.20 -4.51
C VAL A 99 -31.44 19.55 -3.03
N CYS A 100 -31.71 18.56 -2.19
CA CYS A 100 -31.70 18.67 -0.73
C CYS A 100 -30.62 17.74 -0.16
N ASP A 101 -29.78 18.28 0.71
CA ASP A 101 -28.71 17.52 1.36
C ASP A 101 -29.27 16.47 2.31
N LEU A 102 -28.85 15.22 2.15
CA LEU A 102 -29.26 14.13 3.05
C LEU A 102 -28.64 14.27 4.45
N GLY A 103 -27.55 15.05 4.58
CA GLY A 103 -26.92 15.39 5.86
C GLY A 103 -27.55 16.60 6.58
N GLY A 104 -28.62 17.20 6.04
CA GLY A 104 -29.33 18.32 6.67
C GLY A 104 -28.70 19.70 6.47
N ARG A 105 -27.74 19.86 5.54
CA ARG A 105 -27.09 21.15 5.23
C ARG A 105 -27.95 22.09 4.37
N GLY A 106 -29.19 21.70 4.06
CA GLY A 106 -30.16 22.52 3.35
C GLY A 106 -30.29 22.18 1.86
N ARG A 107 -30.85 23.13 1.10
CA ARG A 107 -31.14 22.99 -0.33
C ARG A 107 -30.20 23.83 -1.19
N LEU A 108 -30.10 23.46 -2.45
CA LEU A 108 -29.22 24.07 -3.44
C LEU A 108 -29.78 23.80 -4.84
N THR A 109 -29.50 24.70 -5.79
CA THR A 109 -29.74 24.46 -7.21
C THR A 109 -28.42 24.20 -7.92
N LEU A 110 -28.28 22.99 -8.46
CA LEU A 110 -27.14 22.59 -9.30
C LEU A 110 -27.40 23.04 -10.75
N PRO A 111 -26.50 23.83 -11.36
CA PRO A 111 -26.61 24.19 -12.78
C PRO A 111 -26.54 22.97 -13.70
N GLY A 112 -27.21 23.03 -14.86
CA GLY A 112 -27.26 21.91 -15.82
C GLY A 112 -25.87 21.38 -16.23
N ASP A 113 -24.93 22.28 -16.54
CA ASP A 113 -23.55 21.90 -16.89
C ASP A 113 -22.83 21.16 -15.75
N TYR A 114 -23.14 21.52 -14.50
CA TYR A 114 -22.59 20.82 -13.35
C TYR A 114 -23.21 19.43 -13.19
N VAL A 115 -24.50 19.31 -13.48
CA VAL A 115 -25.26 18.05 -13.41
C VAL A 115 -24.78 17.05 -14.47
N SER A 116 -24.58 17.49 -15.71
CA SER A 116 -24.11 16.62 -16.80
C SER A 116 -22.73 16.01 -16.51
N ASP A 117 -21.84 16.78 -15.89
CA ASP A 117 -20.42 16.42 -15.81
C ASP A 117 -20.02 15.87 -14.44
N ASN A 118 -20.68 16.32 -13.36
CA ASN A 118 -20.21 16.14 -11.99
C ASN A 118 -21.22 15.50 -11.05
N VAL A 119 -22.30 14.92 -11.59
CA VAL A 119 -23.32 14.22 -10.79
C VAL A 119 -23.46 12.77 -11.26
N THR A 120 -23.60 11.86 -10.29
CA THR A 120 -23.84 10.43 -10.52
C THR A 120 -24.88 9.91 -9.52
N LEU A 121 -25.58 8.82 -9.84
CA LEU A 121 -26.49 8.16 -8.90
C LEU A 121 -25.73 7.69 -7.65
N ALA A 122 -26.38 7.78 -6.49
CA ALA A 122 -25.80 7.37 -5.20
C ALA A 122 -26.09 5.91 -4.81
N TYR A 123 -26.82 5.15 -5.64
CA TYR A 123 -27.19 3.75 -5.34
C TYR A 123 -26.01 2.79 -5.41
N ALA A 124 -25.18 2.98 -6.43
CA ALA A 124 -23.93 2.26 -6.58
C ALA A 124 -22.84 3.24 -7.02
N VAL A 125 -21.63 3.09 -6.46
CA VAL A 125 -20.48 3.94 -6.75
C VAL A 125 -19.22 3.10 -6.87
N THR A 126 -18.19 3.61 -7.54
CA THR A 126 -16.89 2.96 -7.48
C THR A 126 -16.27 3.14 -6.10
N VAL A 127 -15.41 2.20 -5.68
CA VAL A 127 -14.79 2.26 -4.35
C VAL A 127 -14.04 3.57 -4.11
N HIS A 128 -13.33 4.09 -5.13
CA HIS A 128 -12.68 5.40 -5.05
C HIS A 128 -13.65 6.55 -4.79
N LYS A 129 -14.87 6.49 -5.33
CA LYS A 129 -15.93 7.49 -5.11
C LYS A 129 -16.67 7.31 -3.80
N ALA A 130 -16.58 6.13 -3.17
CA ALA A 130 -17.12 5.90 -1.83
C ALA A 130 -16.28 6.55 -0.73
N GLN A 131 -15.09 7.08 -1.03
CA GLN A 131 -14.25 7.70 -0.03
C GLN A 131 -14.92 8.92 0.61
N GLY A 132 -14.98 8.94 1.94
CA GLY A 132 -15.65 9.99 2.71
C GLY A 132 -17.17 9.82 2.80
N LEU A 133 -17.74 8.81 2.13
CA LEU A 133 -19.14 8.45 2.26
C LEU A 133 -19.36 7.70 3.57
N THR A 134 -20.38 8.10 4.32
CA THR A 134 -20.88 7.35 5.49
C THR A 134 -22.33 7.01 5.26
N VAL A 135 -22.67 5.73 5.39
CA VAL A 135 -24.02 5.18 5.21
C VAL A 135 -24.33 4.22 6.35
N ASP A 136 -25.57 3.77 6.49
CA ASP A 136 -25.94 2.79 7.50
C ASP A 136 -25.40 1.41 7.13
N ARG A 137 -25.53 1.02 5.85
CA ARG A 137 -25.02 -0.25 5.31
C ARG A 137 -24.16 -0.06 4.07
N ALA A 138 -23.00 -0.69 4.04
CA ALA A 138 -22.17 -0.76 2.85
C ALA A 138 -22.08 -2.19 2.32
N VAL A 139 -22.21 -2.34 1.00
CA VAL A 139 -22.03 -3.61 0.31
C VAL A 139 -20.90 -3.45 -0.70
N LEU A 140 -19.87 -4.29 -0.64
CA LEU A 140 -18.80 -4.35 -1.64
C LEU A 140 -19.03 -5.56 -2.54
N ILE A 141 -18.91 -5.37 -3.85
CA ILE A 141 -18.69 -6.45 -4.80
C ILE A 141 -17.18 -6.59 -4.96
N ALA A 142 -16.63 -7.68 -4.42
CA ALA A 142 -15.21 -7.99 -4.44
C ALA A 142 -14.93 -9.08 -5.46
N ASP A 143 -13.91 -8.89 -6.27
CA ASP A 143 -13.47 -9.75 -7.35
C ASP A 143 -11.95 -9.96 -7.27
N GLU A 144 -11.38 -10.58 -8.30
CA GLU A 144 -9.93 -10.76 -8.38
C GLU A 144 -9.16 -9.48 -8.69
N THR A 145 -9.81 -8.39 -9.10
CA THR A 145 -9.16 -7.09 -9.33
C THR A 145 -9.13 -6.22 -8.07
N THR A 146 -9.92 -6.58 -7.07
CA THR A 146 -10.05 -5.84 -5.82
C THR A 146 -8.71 -5.75 -5.07
N THR A 147 -8.38 -4.55 -4.61
CA THR A 147 -7.17 -4.21 -3.87
C THR A 147 -7.42 -4.12 -2.36
N ALA A 148 -6.35 -4.13 -1.56
CA ALA A 148 -6.41 -4.03 -0.11
C ALA A 148 -7.04 -2.70 0.33
N GLU A 149 -6.69 -1.61 -0.35
CA GLU A 149 -7.24 -0.28 -0.11
C GLU A 149 -8.71 -0.23 -0.47
N ALA A 150 -9.11 -0.82 -1.60
CA ALA A 150 -10.50 -0.86 -2.01
C ALA A 150 -11.35 -1.65 -1.00
N LEU A 151 -10.85 -2.81 -0.59
CA LEU A 151 -11.49 -3.63 0.45
C LEU A 151 -11.63 -2.85 1.76
N TYR A 152 -10.55 -2.22 2.24
CA TYR A 152 -10.57 -1.43 3.47
C TYR A 152 -11.53 -0.24 3.38
N VAL A 153 -11.48 0.53 2.29
CA VAL A 153 -12.33 1.69 2.06
C VAL A 153 -13.78 1.28 2.08
N ALA A 154 -14.18 0.23 1.38
CA ALA A 154 -15.58 -0.18 1.33
C ALA A 154 -16.06 -0.80 2.65
N MET A 155 -15.20 -1.56 3.34
CA MET A 155 -15.53 -2.22 4.62
C MET A 155 -15.59 -1.28 5.83
N THR A 156 -15.43 0.03 5.61
CA THR A 156 -15.49 1.06 6.66
C THR A 156 -16.55 2.14 6.40
N ARG A 157 -17.39 2.01 5.38
CA ARG A 157 -18.41 3.03 5.02
C ARG A 157 -19.72 2.88 5.77
N GLY A 158 -20.09 1.66 6.12
CA GLY A 158 -21.31 1.35 6.85
C GLY A 158 -21.14 1.56 8.35
N ARG A 159 -22.06 2.32 8.96
CA ARG A 159 -22.14 2.54 10.40
C ARG A 159 -22.61 1.30 11.14
N HIS A 160 -23.55 0.57 10.57
CA HIS A 160 -24.21 -0.57 11.20
C HIS A 160 -23.74 -1.91 10.61
N SER A 161 -23.47 -1.97 9.30
CA SER A 161 -22.95 -3.19 8.68
C SER A 161 -22.13 -2.93 7.42
N ASN A 162 -21.14 -3.79 7.21
CA ASN A 162 -20.29 -3.81 6.01
C ASN A 162 -20.26 -5.25 5.50
N THR A 163 -20.70 -5.49 4.26
CA THR A 163 -20.79 -6.84 3.67
C THR A 163 -19.97 -6.89 2.38
N ALA A 164 -19.09 -7.88 2.25
CA ALA A 164 -18.40 -8.17 0.98
C ALA A 164 -19.06 -9.37 0.29
N LEU A 165 -19.53 -9.17 -0.93
CA LEU A 165 -20.00 -10.19 -1.85
C LEU A 165 -18.83 -10.54 -2.77
N VAL A 166 -18.31 -11.76 -2.62
CA VAL A 166 -17.08 -12.18 -3.29
C VAL A 166 -17.43 -12.99 -4.53
N ILE A 167 -16.99 -12.51 -5.69
CA ILE A 167 -17.08 -13.22 -6.96
C ILE A 167 -16.00 -14.31 -6.95
N THR A 168 -16.44 -15.57 -6.88
CA THR A 168 -15.59 -16.77 -6.83
C THR A 168 -15.39 -17.43 -8.18
N ASP A 169 -16.24 -17.10 -9.14
CA ASP A 169 -16.21 -17.63 -10.50
C ASP A 169 -15.44 -16.63 -11.38
N PRO A 170 -14.31 -17.01 -11.98
CA PRO A 170 -13.68 -16.17 -12.99
C PRO A 170 -14.64 -16.05 -14.17
N ASP A 171 -14.99 -14.81 -14.55
CA ASP A 171 -15.83 -14.52 -15.71
C ASP A 171 -15.04 -14.93 -16.98
N ASN A 172 -15.07 -16.22 -17.31
CA ASN A 172 -14.26 -16.78 -18.37
C ASN A 172 -15.12 -16.90 -19.64
N LEU A 173 -15.04 -15.87 -20.48
CA LEU A 173 -15.58 -15.89 -21.84
C LEU A 173 -14.88 -16.94 -22.74
N ASP A 174 -13.73 -17.49 -22.32
CA ASP A 174 -12.98 -18.53 -23.03
C ASP A 174 -13.16 -19.92 -22.36
N HIS A 175 -14.17 -20.66 -22.82
CA HIS A 175 -14.56 -22.00 -22.34
C HIS A 175 -13.55 -23.16 -22.58
N HIS A 176 -12.24 -22.93 -22.48
CA HIS A 176 -11.23 -23.93 -22.84
C HIS A 176 -10.36 -24.47 -21.68
N SER A 177 -10.67 -24.16 -20.43
CA SER A 177 -10.12 -24.90 -19.29
C SER A 177 -11.04 -24.83 -18.07
N PRO A 178 -11.22 -25.94 -17.33
CA PRO A 178 -11.87 -25.89 -16.03
C PRO A 178 -10.95 -25.14 -15.07
N VAL A 179 -11.15 -23.83 -14.94
CA VAL A 179 -10.54 -23.08 -13.86
C VAL A 179 -11.30 -23.49 -12.60
N GLU A 180 -10.61 -24.10 -11.64
CA GLU A 180 -11.22 -24.41 -10.34
C GLU A 180 -11.79 -23.13 -9.73
N ALA A 181 -13.06 -23.16 -9.36
CA ALA A 181 -13.72 -22.04 -8.69
C ALA A 181 -12.92 -21.68 -7.43
N ARG A 182 -12.53 -20.42 -7.32
CA ARG A 182 -11.72 -19.95 -6.18
C ARG A 182 -12.60 -19.88 -4.94
N THR A 183 -12.03 -20.16 -3.77
CA THR A 183 -12.77 -19.91 -2.53
C THR A 183 -12.84 -18.41 -2.25
N ALA A 184 -13.90 -17.93 -1.59
CA ALA A 184 -14.01 -16.52 -1.20
C ALA A 184 -12.80 -16.06 -0.35
N ARG A 185 -12.24 -16.99 0.46
CA ARG A 185 -11.03 -16.77 1.24
C ARG A 185 -9.81 -16.48 0.35
N GLU A 186 -9.64 -17.21 -0.75
CA GLU A 186 -8.54 -16.97 -1.69
C GLU A 186 -8.64 -15.61 -2.37
N VAL A 187 -9.84 -15.24 -2.84
CA VAL A 187 -10.05 -13.94 -3.48
C VAL A 187 -9.75 -12.79 -2.51
N LEU A 188 -10.24 -12.86 -1.28
CA LEU A 188 -9.96 -11.86 -0.25
C LEU A 188 -8.49 -11.85 0.20
N THR A 189 -7.85 -13.02 0.30
CA THR A 189 -6.41 -13.12 0.59
C THR A 189 -5.60 -12.45 -0.52
N GLY A 190 -5.95 -12.70 -1.78
CA GLY A 190 -5.34 -12.04 -2.93
C GLY A 190 -5.56 -10.54 -2.91
N ALA A 191 -6.77 -10.08 -2.56
CA ALA A 191 -7.07 -8.65 -2.45
C ALA A 191 -6.19 -7.96 -1.40
N LEU A 192 -6.03 -8.57 -0.22
CA LEU A 192 -5.13 -8.06 0.83
C LEU A 192 -3.65 -8.02 0.43
N GLN A 193 -3.24 -8.81 -0.57
CA GLN A 193 -1.87 -8.80 -1.10
C GLN A 193 -1.67 -7.76 -2.22
N ARG A 194 -2.75 -7.24 -2.81
CA ARG A 194 -2.70 -6.21 -3.86
C ARG A 194 -2.75 -4.81 -3.25
N VAL A 195 -1.63 -4.10 -3.28
CA VAL A 195 -1.52 -2.70 -2.84
C VAL A 195 -1.65 -1.79 -4.07
N SER A 196 -2.65 -0.90 -4.05
CA SER A 196 -3.07 -0.01 -5.14
C SER A 196 -2.22 1.26 -5.25
N GLY A 197 -0.91 1.15 -5.07
CA GLY A 197 0.02 2.22 -5.41
C GLY A 197 0.65 1.94 -6.76
N GLU A 198 0.58 2.88 -7.72
CA GLU A 198 1.63 2.99 -8.73
C GLU A 198 2.95 3.04 -7.95
N ARG A 199 3.72 1.96 -8.05
CA ARG A 199 4.97 1.83 -7.31
C ARG A 199 5.87 2.96 -7.80
N SER A 200 6.32 3.82 -6.88
CA SER A 200 7.30 4.84 -7.25
C SER A 200 8.50 4.15 -7.90
N ALA A 201 9.21 4.83 -8.81
CA ALA A 201 10.44 4.28 -9.41
C ALA A 201 11.44 3.78 -8.35
N THR A 202 11.45 4.40 -7.16
CA THR A 202 12.28 3.96 -6.03
C THR A 202 11.78 2.69 -5.34
N GLU A 203 10.47 2.46 -5.32
CA GLU A 203 9.85 1.26 -4.77
C GLU A 203 10.07 0.07 -5.72
N GLU A 204 9.94 0.31 -7.02
CA GLU A 204 10.28 -0.68 -8.06
C GLU A 204 11.77 -1.03 -8.02
N LEU A 205 12.65 -0.03 -7.92
CA LEU A 205 14.09 -0.26 -7.77
C LEU A 205 14.40 -1.06 -6.50
N ARG A 206 13.78 -0.70 -5.36
CA ARG A 206 13.97 -1.42 -4.09
C ARG A 206 13.51 -2.87 -4.20
N GLN A 207 12.40 -3.14 -4.88
CA GLN A 207 11.89 -4.49 -5.05
C GLN A 207 12.71 -5.30 -6.06
N ALA A 208 13.15 -4.69 -7.17
CA ALA A 208 14.05 -5.31 -8.14
C ALA A 208 15.40 -5.65 -7.50
N LEU A 209 15.95 -4.75 -6.68
CA LEU A 209 17.13 -5.01 -5.86
C LEU A 209 16.87 -6.13 -4.86
N ALA A 210 15.77 -6.08 -4.11
CA ALA A 210 15.41 -7.14 -3.15
C ALA A 210 15.21 -8.51 -3.81
N ALA A 211 14.71 -8.55 -5.04
CA ALA A 211 14.57 -9.78 -5.83
C ALA A 211 15.93 -10.30 -6.32
N SER A 212 16.80 -9.41 -6.82
CA SER A 212 18.18 -9.74 -7.25
C SER A 212 19.06 -10.20 -6.07
N GLU A 213 18.85 -9.64 -4.89
CA GLU A 213 19.55 -9.96 -3.65
C GLU A 213 18.86 -11.06 -2.81
N SER A 214 17.86 -11.73 -3.39
CA SER A 214 17.18 -12.82 -2.71
C SER A 214 18.10 -14.04 -2.55
N LEU A 215 17.94 -14.80 -1.47
CA LEU A 215 18.74 -16.02 -1.24
C LEU A 215 18.57 -17.07 -2.36
N ALA A 216 17.41 -17.07 -3.04
CA ALA A 216 17.13 -17.95 -4.17
C ALA A 216 18.02 -17.62 -5.39
N VAL A 217 18.44 -16.37 -5.54
CA VAL A 217 19.32 -15.91 -6.62
C VAL A 217 20.80 -15.94 -6.20
N LEU A 218 21.10 -15.49 -4.97
CA LEU A 218 22.48 -15.38 -4.50
C LEU A 218 23.16 -16.75 -4.27
N LYS A 219 22.43 -17.74 -3.73
CA LYS A 219 23.02 -19.07 -3.45
C LYS A 219 23.48 -19.81 -4.71
N PRO A 220 22.66 -19.93 -5.79
CA PRO A 220 23.12 -20.56 -7.02
C PRO A 220 24.29 -19.82 -7.67
N ARG A 221 24.30 -18.48 -7.63
CA ARG A 221 25.42 -17.67 -8.15
C ARG A 221 26.72 -17.95 -7.41
N LEU A 222 26.70 -17.91 -6.07
CA LEU A 222 27.88 -18.24 -5.26
C LEU A 222 28.38 -19.66 -5.54
N ALA A 223 27.47 -20.64 -5.60
CA ALA A 223 27.82 -22.03 -5.90
C ALA A 223 28.46 -22.18 -7.30
N SER A 224 28.00 -21.42 -8.30
CA SER A 224 28.59 -21.40 -9.64
C SER A 224 30.03 -20.88 -9.61
N VAL A 225 30.27 -19.78 -8.89
CA VAL A 225 31.61 -19.19 -8.78
C VAL A 225 32.54 -20.11 -7.99
N ASP A 226 32.09 -20.69 -6.87
CA ASP A 226 32.86 -21.68 -6.11
C ASP A 226 33.22 -22.89 -6.97
N THR A 227 32.28 -23.36 -7.81
CA THR A 227 32.51 -24.48 -8.73
C THR A 227 33.54 -24.12 -9.81
N GLN A 228 33.50 -22.90 -10.34
CA GLN A 228 34.46 -22.42 -11.33
C GLN A 228 35.87 -22.34 -10.72
N ILE A 229 36.00 -21.70 -9.56
CA ILE A 229 37.28 -21.60 -8.82
C ILE A 229 37.83 -23.00 -8.52
N ALA A 230 36.98 -23.93 -8.07
CA ALA A 230 37.42 -25.30 -7.76
C ALA A 230 37.93 -26.07 -9.00
N ARG A 231 37.44 -25.74 -10.21
CA ARG A 231 37.90 -26.37 -11.46
C ARG A 231 39.18 -25.76 -11.99
N GLU A 232 39.33 -24.44 -11.87
CA GLU A 232 40.39 -23.67 -12.52
C GLU A 232 41.61 -23.45 -11.62
N CYS A 233 41.42 -23.40 -10.30
CA CYS A 233 42.47 -23.08 -9.35
C CYS A 233 43.48 -24.24 -9.21
N PRO A 234 44.79 -24.02 -9.49
CA PRO A 234 45.80 -25.05 -9.31
C PRO A 234 45.90 -25.49 -7.84
N PRO A 235 46.17 -26.77 -7.53
CA PRO A 235 46.21 -27.27 -6.16
C PRO A 235 47.33 -26.64 -5.33
N ASP A 236 47.08 -26.43 -4.04
CA ASP A 236 48.10 -25.94 -3.09
C ASP A 236 49.14 -27.04 -2.79
N ARG A 237 50.42 -26.72 -3.01
CA ARG A 237 51.56 -27.62 -2.83
C ARG A 237 52.36 -27.32 -1.57
N THR A 238 51.91 -26.41 -0.71
CA THR A 238 52.62 -26.02 0.52
C THR A 238 52.94 -27.23 1.40
N THR A 239 51.98 -28.13 1.63
CA THR A 239 52.20 -29.33 2.44
C THR A 239 53.12 -30.34 1.76
N ASP A 240 53.03 -30.47 0.43
CA ASP A 240 53.91 -31.35 -0.35
C ASP A 240 55.37 -30.86 -0.27
N LEU A 241 55.58 -29.55 -0.38
CA LEU A 241 56.89 -28.91 -0.21
C LEU A 241 57.46 -29.11 1.19
N GLN A 242 56.64 -28.96 2.24
CA GLN A 242 57.06 -29.23 3.63
C GLN A 242 57.49 -30.69 3.83
N ARG A 243 56.68 -31.64 3.36
CA ARG A 243 57.00 -33.07 3.44
C ARG A 243 58.29 -33.42 2.68
N LEU A 244 58.50 -32.81 1.51
CA LEU A 244 59.70 -33.02 0.71
C LEU A 244 60.95 -32.46 1.40
N ALA A 245 60.85 -31.28 2.02
CA ALA A 245 61.93 -30.69 2.81
C ALA A 245 62.32 -31.58 4.00
N GLU A 246 61.34 -32.11 4.74
CA GLU A 246 61.60 -33.06 5.83
C GLU A 246 62.28 -34.34 5.35
N HIS A 247 61.85 -34.87 4.20
CA HIS A 247 62.44 -36.08 3.61
C HIS A 247 63.90 -35.82 3.22
N ARG A 248 64.17 -34.70 2.56
CA ARG A 248 65.53 -34.27 2.20
C ARG A 248 66.42 -34.16 3.44
N SER A 249 65.97 -33.46 4.49
CA SER A 249 66.76 -33.32 5.72
C SER A 249 67.02 -34.66 6.42
N ARG A 250 66.11 -35.64 6.33
CA ARG A 250 66.38 -37.00 6.83
C ARG A 250 67.50 -37.65 6.03
N LEU A 251 67.46 -37.58 4.69
CA LEU A 251 68.45 -38.22 3.83
C LEU A 251 69.84 -37.59 4.01
N GLU A 252 69.92 -36.26 4.08
CA GLU A 252 71.17 -35.53 4.34
C GLU A 252 71.82 -35.90 5.68
N ARG A 253 71.02 -36.21 6.72
CA ARG A 253 71.54 -36.69 8.01
C ARG A 253 72.13 -38.11 7.94
N HIS A 254 71.68 -38.95 7.02
CA HIS A 254 72.18 -40.32 6.86
C HIS A 254 73.40 -40.39 5.92
N ALA A 255 73.50 -39.48 4.95
CA ALA A 255 74.61 -39.41 4.02
C ALA A 255 75.89 -38.85 4.71
N ARG A 256 76.82 -39.72 5.09
CA ARG A 256 78.09 -39.31 5.74
C ARG A 256 79.03 -38.59 4.76
N PRO A 257 79.54 -37.37 5.03
CA PRO A 257 80.52 -36.70 4.17
C PRO A 257 81.86 -37.44 4.17
N GLY A 258 82.40 -37.78 3.00
CA GLY A 258 83.83 -38.11 2.83
C GLY A 258 84.24 -39.55 2.46
N ARG A 259 83.32 -40.47 2.15
CA ARG A 259 83.67 -41.80 1.59
C ARG A 259 82.84 -42.11 0.34
N LEU A 260 83.49 -42.29 -0.81
CA LEU A 260 82.85 -42.69 -2.08
C LEU A 260 82.43 -44.18 -2.03
N THR A 261 81.34 -44.49 -1.33
CA THR A 261 80.71 -45.83 -1.31
C THR A 261 79.61 -45.94 -2.38
N ARG A 262 79.17 -47.16 -2.70
CA ARG A 262 77.98 -47.38 -3.55
C ARG A 262 76.74 -46.71 -2.95
N ALA A 263 76.55 -46.83 -1.63
CA ALA A 263 75.49 -46.16 -0.89
C ALA A 263 75.53 -44.62 -1.03
N GLY A 264 76.72 -43.99 -0.94
CA GLY A 264 76.84 -42.54 -1.14
C GLY A 264 76.55 -42.08 -2.58
N ARG A 265 76.74 -42.94 -3.59
CA ARG A 265 76.31 -42.66 -4.97
C ARG A 265 74.79 -42.76 -5.12
N ASP A 266 74.16 -43.71 -4.44
CA ASP A 266 72.71 -43.88 -4.44
C ASP A 266 72.01 -42.72 -3.68
N ASP A 267 72.54 -42.30 -2.52
CA ASP A 267 72.06 -41.13 -1.76
C ASP A 267 72.16 -39.85 -2.59
N ARG A 268 73.28 -39.64 -3.30
CA ARG A 268 73.46 -38.46 -4.17
C ARG A 268 72.46 -38.45 -5.34
N ARG A 269 72.16 -39.62 -5.91
CA ARG A 269 71.13 -39.75 -6.95
C ARG A 269 69.73 -39.46 -6.40
N GLN A 270 69.43 -39.92 -5.18
CA GLN A 270 68.17 -39.63 -4.50
C GLN A 270 68.02 -38.14 -4.17
N LEU A 271 69.08 -37.48 -3.69
CA LEU A 271 69.08 -36.03 -3.44
C LEU A 271 68.83 -35.23 -4.73
N LEU A 272 69.47 -35.60 -5.84
CA LEU A 272 69.21 -34.97 -7.15
C LEU A 272 67.74 -35.13 -7.60
N GLY A 273 67.14 -36.32 -7.39
CA GLY A 273 65.73 -36.53 -7.68
C GLY A 273 64.79 -35.75 -6.76
N LEU A 274 65.18 -35.53 -5.50
CA LEU A 274 64.45 -34.65 -4.58
C LEU A 274 64.56 -33.18 -5.00
N ASP A 275 65.70 -32.74 -5.52
CA ASP A 275 65.90 -31.38 -6.03
C ASP A 275 65.04 -31.12 -7.27
N GLU A 276 64.99 -32.06 -8.21
CA GLU A 276 64.10 -31.99 -9.38
C GLU A 276 62.63 -31.89 -8.93
N ARG A 277 62.21 -32.77 -8.02
CA ARG A 277 60.84 -32.76 -7.48
C ARG A 277 60.52 -31.49 -6.67
N HIS A 278 61.50 -30.93 -5.98
CA HIS A 278 61.36 -29.65 -5.28
C HIS A 278 61.10 -28.52 -6.27
N HIS A 279 61.90 -28.41 -7.34
CA HIS A 279 61.69 -27.42 -8.39
C HIS A 279 60.32 -27.57 -9.07
N GLU A 280 59.87 -28.80 -9.35
CA GLU A 280 58.53 -29.05 -9.90
C GLU A 280 57.42 -28.54 -8.98
N LEU A 281 57.48 -28.88 -7.69
CA LEU A 281 56.48 -28.44 -6.71
C LEU A 281 56.54 -26.93 -6.46
N GLN A 282 57.73 -26.33 -6.49
CA GLN A 282 57.89 -24.89 -6.41
C GLN A 282 57.29 -24.21 -7.64
N ALA A 283 57.57 -24.69 -8.85
CA ALA A 283 56.99 -24.14 -10.08
C ALA A 283 55.46 -24.24 -10.06
N ALA A 284 54.91 -25.38 -9.60
CA ALA A 284 53.47 -25.55 -9.43
C ALA A 284 52.88 -24.59 -8.38
N GLN A 285 53.61 -24.31 -7.30
CA GLN A 285 53.19 -23.34 -6.27
C GLN A 285 53.23 -21.89 -6.80
N HIS A 286 54.27 -21.51 -7.55
CA HIS A 286 54.35 -20.19 -8.19
C HIS A 286 53.20 -20.01 -9.19
N HIS A 287 52.94 -21.01 -10.03
CA HIS A 287 51.80 -20.98 -10.95
C HIS A 287 50.46 -20.80 -10.24
N ARG A 288 50.27 -21.43 -9.06
CA ARG A 288 49.09 -21.18 -8.21
C ARG A 288 49.05 -19.73 -7.74
N HIS A 289 50.15 -19.17 -7.25
CA HIS A 289 50.20 -17.78 -6.79
C HIS A 289 49.88 -16.80 -7.92
N ASP A 290 50.48 -16.97 -9.10
CA ASP A 290 50.21 -16.14 -10.29
C ASP A 290 48.73 -16.21 -10.69
N TRP A 291 48.14 -17.41 -10.62
CA TRP A 291 46.70 -17.59 -10.87
C TRP A 291 45.85 -16.82 -9.86
N LEU A 292 46.18 -16.88 -8.56
CA LEU A 292 45.45 -16.17 -7.50
C LEU A 292 45.54 -14.65 -7.68
N GLU A 293 46.70 -14.13 -8.07
CA GLU A 293 46.87 -12.70 -8.36
C GLU A 293 46.05 -12.27 -9.57
N THR A 294 46.09 -13.07 -10.64
CA THR A 294 45.34 -12.77 -11.88
C THR A 294 43.82 -12.83 -11.66
N HIS A 295 43.35 -13.67 -10.73
CA HIS A 295 41.93 -13.87 -10.44
C HIS A 295 41.46 -13.18 -9.14
N ALA A 296 42.24 -12.21 -8.64
CA ALA A 296 41.93 -11.49 -7.41
C ALA A 296 40.50 -10.88 -7.43
N ASP A 297 40.06 -10.35 -8.56
CA ASP A 297 38.70 -9.78 -8.72
C ASP A 297 37.60 -10.84 -8.59
N THR A 298 37.84 -12.05 -9.11
CA THR A 298 36.87 -13.16 -9.03
C THR A 298 36.76 -13.66 -7.59
N LEU A 299 37.87 -13.71 -6.86
CA LEU A 299 37.90 -14.06 -5.43
C LEU A 299 37.20 -12.97 -4.59
N ALA A 300 37.46 -11.70 -4.87
CA ALA A 300 36.78 -10.59 -4.21
C ALA A 300 35.26 -10.60 -4.46
N TYR A 301 34.85 -10.87 -5.70
CA TYR A 301 33.43 -11.02 -6.06
C TYR A 301 32.77 -12.19 -5.33
N ARG A 302 33.46 -13.33 -5.26
CA ARG A 302 33.01 -14.52 -4.52
C ARG A 302 32.80 -14.20 -3.03
N ASP A 303 33.75 -13.53 -2.40
CA ASP A 303 33.66 -13.16 -0.99
C ASP A 303 32.56 -12.12 -0.73
N HIS A 304 32.36 -11.18 -1.66
CA HIS A 304 31.23 -10.27 -1.62
C HIS A 304 29.88 -11.00 -1.66
N LEU A 305 29.70 -11.95 -2.57
CA LEU A 305 28.50 -12.80 -2.64
C LEU A 305 28.30 -13.62 -1.36
N ALA A 306 29.36 -14.22 -0.81
CA ALA A 306 29.31 -14.97 0.44
C ALA A 306 28.89 -14.08 1.62
N GLY A 307 29.39 -12.83 1.66
CA GLY A 307 28.98 -11.82 2.63
C GLY A 307 27.49 -11.48 2.52
N GLN A 308 26.98 -11.25 1.31
CA GLN A 308 25.56 -10.97 1.06
C GLN A 308 24.65 -12.14 1.49
N VAL A 309 25.03 -13.38 1.14
CA VAL A 309 24.28 -14.59 1.56
C VAL A 309 24.22 -14.70 3.08
N THR A 310 25.35 -14.47 3.75
CA THR A 310 25.45 -14.52 5.22
C THR A 310 24.58 -13.44 5.86
N ALA A 311 24.70 -12.19 5.42
CA ALA A 311 23.91 -11.08 5.90
C ALA A 311 22.40 -11.33 5.73
N ARG A 312 21.97 -11.85 4.58
CA ARG A 312 20.56 -12.12 4.31
C ARG A 312 20.01 -13.26 5.16
N ARG A 313 20.80 -14.31 5.39
CA ARG A 313 20.43 -15.42 6.30
C ARG A 313 20.25 -14.92 7.73
N THR A 314 21.15 -14.06 8.21
CA THR A 314 21.07 -13.46 9.55
C THR A 314 19.84 -12.56 9.68
N ALA A 315 19.55 -11.73 8.67
CA ALA A 315 18.37 -10.86 8.66
C ALA A 315 17.06 -11.66 8.71
N LEU A 316 16.96 -12.76 7.94
CA LEU A 316 15.79 -13.64 7.95
C LEU A 316 15.64 -14.37 9.31
N GLY A 317 16.73 -14.82 9.91
CA GLY A 317 16.72 -15.43 11.25
C GLY A 317 16.28 -14.46 12.36
N ALA A 318 16.79 -13.22 12.32
CA ALA A 318 16.39 -12.17 13.25
C ALA A 318 14.91 -11.77 13.08
N ALA A 319 14.43 -11.69 11.82
CA ALA A 319 13.02 -11.42 11.53
C ALA A 319 12.11 -12.55 12.07
N ALA A 320 12.45 -13.82 11.84
CA ALA A 320 11.70 -14.96 12.36
C ALA A 320 11.62 -14.95 13.90
N THR A 321 12.71 -14.55 14.57
CA THR A 321 12.75 -14.43 16.04
C THR A 321 11.88 -13.28 16.54
N ASN A 322 11.86 -12.15 15.84
CA ASN A 322 10.97 -11.02 16.16
C ASN A 322 9.49 -11.34 15.90
N THR A 323 9.17 -12.05 14.82
CA THR A 323 7.80 -12.53 14.54
C THR A 323 7.34 -13.53 15.60
N ALA A 324 8.20 -14.45 16.05
CA ALA A 324 7.90 -15.36 17.15
C ALA A 324 7.65 -14.62 18.48
N ARG A 325 8.42 -13.55 18.78
CA ARG A 325 8.18 -12.69 19.95
C ARG A 325 6.87 -11.90 19.84
N ALA A 326 6.53 -11.39 18.65
CA ALA A 326 5.27 -10.69 18.42
C ALA A 326 4.05 -11.62 18.54
N ILE A 327 4.14 -12.86 18.05
CA ILE A 327 3.08 -13.87 18.19
C ILE A 327 2.94 -14.32 19.65
N SER A 328 4.02 -14.31 20.45
CA SER A 328 3.97 -14.61 21.89
C SER A 328 3.36 -13.49 22.75
N TRP A 329 3.09 -12.31 22.18
CA TRP A 329 2.39 -11.21 22.83
C TRP A 329 0.88 -11.22 22.51
N SER A 330 0.19 -12.29 22.89
CA SER A 330 -1.25 -12.19 23.20
C SER A 330 -1.70 -13.29 24.16
N SER A 331 -2.07 -12.87 25.38
CA SER A 331 -3.28 -13.29 26.10
C SER A 331 -3.06 -13.11 27.60
N SER A 332 -3.09 -11.86 28.08
CA SER A 332 -3.51 -11.47 29.44
C SER A 332 -3.31 -9.97 29.64
N ALA A 333 -4.28 -9.17 29.18
CA ALA A 333 -4.55 -7.87 29.78
C ALA A 333 -6.02 -7.53 29.51
N PRO A 334 -6.87 -7.47 30.55
CA PRO A 334 -8.25 -7.04 30.37
C PRO A 334 -8.29 -5.54 30.03
N PHE A 335 -9.13 -5.18 29.05
CA PHE A 335 -9.48 -3.79 28.75
C PHE A 335 -10.05 -3.12 30.00
N PRO A 336 -9.55 -1.95 30.44
CA PRO A 336 -10.21 -1.18 31.49
C PRO A 336 -11.48 -0.52 30.93
N PRO A 337 -12.57 -0.44 31.72
CA PRO A 337 -13.79 0.25 31.29
C PRO A 337 -13.55 1.76 31.23
N THR A 338 -13.98 2.38 30.13
CA THR A 338 -14.03 3.84 29.94
C THR A 338 -15.19 4.45 30.72
N THR A 339 -14.88 5.26 31.73
CA THR A 339 -15.81 6.21 32.36
C THR A 339 -15.56 7.61 31.76
N PRO A 340 -16.59 8.42 31.45
CA PRO A 340 -16.39 9.73 30.85
C PRO A 340 -16.01 10.77 31.91
N THR A 341 -14.87 11.44 31.74
CA THR A 341 -14.45 12.57 32.58
C THR A 341 -14.47 13.86 31.76
N ALA A 342 -15.18 14.87 32.27
CA ALA A 342 -15.31 16.23 31.74
C ALA A 342 -13.94 16.97 31.65
N PRO A 343 -13.81 18.04 30.83
CA PRO A 343 -12.51 18.61 30.48
C PRO A 343 -12.02 19.58 31.58
N GLY A 344 -11.02 19.15 32.35
CA GLY A 344 -10.20 20.00 33.21
C GLY A 344 -8.86 20.31 32.52
N GLY A 345 -8.55 21.60 32.40
CA GLY A 345 -7.41 22.14 31.67
C GLY A 345 -6.04 21.62 32.13
N ARG A 346 -5.12 21.45 31.18
CA ARG A 346 -3.71 21.15 31.44
C ARG A 346 -2.86 22.40 31.28
N ASN A 347 -2.34 22.86 32.42
CA ASN A 347 -1.12 23.65 32.52
C ASN A 347 0.07 22.82 32.01
N SER A 348 0.93 23.44 31.21
CA SER A 348 2.24 22.90 30.81
C SER A 348 3.32 23.32 31.83
N PRO A 349 4.31 22.47 32.16
CA PRO A 349 5.41 22.85 33.04
C PRO A 349 6.60 23.43 32.24
N ALA A 350 7.33 24.34 32.91
CA ALA A 350 8.43 25.13 32.38
C ALA A 350 9.82 24.55 32.70
N GLY A 351 10.80 24.94 31.87
CA GLY A 351 12.25 24.97 32.11
C GLY A 351 12.98 25.20 30.76
N SER A 352 13.86 26.18 30.52
CA SER A 352 14.67 27.01 31.42
C SER A 352 15.25 28.26 30.71
N ARG A 353 15.14 29.44 31.35
CA ARG A 353 16.08 30.60 31.45
C ARG A 353 16.52 31.43 30.21
N PRO A 354 17.01 32.70 30.39
CA PRO A 354 16.80 33.68 31.48
C PRO A 354 16.56 35.15 31.02
N THR A 355 16.04 35.94 31.98
CA THR A 355 16.25 37.39 32.24
C THR A 355 16.02 38.42 31.12
N GLU A 356 14.96 39.23 31.28
CA GLU A 356 15.09 40.69 31.25
C GLU A 356 13.94 41.38 31.99
N ARG A 357 14.23 42.59 32.46
CA ARG A 357 13.61 43.32 33.58
C ARG A 357 12.72 44.44 33.02
N ASN A 358 11.81 44.95 33.87
CA ASN A 358 10.97 46.17 33.73
C ASN A 358 9.58 45.88 33.13
N GLY A 359 8.45 46.35 33.64
CA GLY A 359 8.15 47.22 34.79
C GLY A 359 6.65 47.58 34.78
N ALA A 360 6.12 47.89 35.96
CA ALA A 360 4.91 48.70 36.24
C ALA A 360 3.51 48.19 35.83
N SER A 361 2.89 47.51 36.79
CA SER A 361 1.66 47.89 37.50
C SER A 361 0.63 48.88 36.89
N SER A 362 -0.57 48.32 36.72
CA SER A 362 -1.85 48.76 37.32
C SER A 362 -2.81 49.71 36.59
N PRO A 363 -4.13 49.55 36.86
CA PRO A 363 -5.23 49.85 35.94
C PRO A 363 -6.14 51.00 36.45
N SER A 364 -7.11 51.42 35.64
CA SER A 364 -8.22 52.28 36.11
C SER A 364 -9.51 51.98 35.33
N ASP A 365 -10.40 51.31 36.05
CA ASP A 365 -11.82 51.62 36.30
C ASP A 365 -12.78 52.15 35.20
N CYS A 366 -13.81 51.32 35.00
CA CYS A 366 -15.24 51.59 35.23
C CYS A 366 -15.95 52.77 34.52
N ALA A 367 -16.90 52.45 33.64
CA ALA A 367 -18.36 52.40 33.94
C ALA A 367 -19.27 52.90 32.79
N ASN A 368 -20.33 52.11 32.51
CA ASN A 368 -21.76 52.48 32.25
C ASN A 368 -22.09 53.64 31.27
N ARG A 369 -23.08 53.60 30.36
CA ARG A 369 -24.35 52.85 30.20
C ARG A 369 -24.95 53.17 28.78
N PRO A 370 -26.07 52.54 28.35
CA PRO A 370 -26.62 52.46 26.97
C PRO A 370 -27.85 53.41 26.77
N PRO A 371 -28.87 53.10 25.92
CA PRO A 371 -28.97 52.78 24.49
C PRO A 371 -29.81 53.86 23.73
N THR A 372 -29.95 53.79 22.39
CA THR A 372 -31.14 54.37 21.69
C THR A 372 -31.23 53.96 20.21
N ALA A 373 -32.40 53.43 19.83
CA ALA A 373 -33.06 53.54 18.52
C ALA A 373 -34.47 54.13 18.82
N PRO A 374 -35.41 54.38 17.87
CA PRO A 374 -35.41 54.29 16.41
C PRO A 374 -36.00 55.56 15.72
N SER A 375 -36.12 55.63 14.38
CA SER A 375 -37.28 56.25 13.70
C SER A 375 -37.31 56.04 12.18
N THR A 376 -38.54 55.82 11.72
CA THR A 376 -39.14 55.70 10.37
C THR A 376 -39.19 57.00 9.56
N ALA A 377 -39.27 56.92 8.22
CA ALA A 377 -40.28 57.61 7.37
C ALA A 377 -40.03 57.53 5.84
N THR A 378 -41.01 56.93 5.14
CA THR A 378 -41.81 57.51 4.01
C THR A 378 -41.21 57.76 2.60
N GLY A 379 -41.57 56.88 1.65
CA GLY A 379 -42.51 57.19 0.54
C GLY A 379 -42.01 57.76 -0.80
N ARG A 380 -42.28 57.04 -1.91
CA ARG A 380 -43.01 57.54 -3.12
C ARG A 380 -43.10 56.50 -4.25
N GLN A 381 -44.31 56.26 -4.76
CA GLN A 381 -44.60 55.83 -6.14
C GLN A 381 -44.56 57.04 -7.10
N PRO A 382 -44.52 56.82 -8.44
CA PRO A 382 -45.78 56.86 -9.21
C PRO A 382 -45.90 55.85 -10.38
N SER A 383 -47.13 55.34 -10.55
CA SER A 383 -48.00 55.34 -11.74
C SER A 383 -47.50 55.07 -13.19
N ARG A 384 -48.14 54.06 -13.81
CA ARG A 384 -48.78 53.98 -15.17
C ARG A 384 -47.96 54.15 -16.46
N GLN A 385 -48.03 53.15 -17.35
CA GLN A 385 -48.74 53.11 -18.67
C GLN A 385 -48.39 51.77 -19.38
N LEU A 386 -49.36 50.93 -19.78
CA LEU A 386 -50.02 50.89 -21.10
C LEU A 386 -49.03 50.83 -22.29
N THR A 387 -48.68 49.63 -22.76
CA THR A 387 -48.94 49.13 -24.13
C THR A 387 -48.80 47.62 -24.15
#